data_AF-A0A521EKZ1-F1
#
_entry.id   AF-A0A521EKZ1-F1
#
_cell.length_a   1.000
_cell.length_b   1.000
_cell.length_c   1.000
_cell.angle_alpha   90.00
_cell.angle_beta   90.00
_cell.angle_gamma   90.00
#
_symmetry.space_group_name_H-M   'P 1'
#
loop_
_entity.id
_entity.type
_entity.pdbx_description
1 polymer ?
#
loop_
_entity_poly.entity_id
_entity_poly.type
_entity_poly.pdbx_seq_one_letter_code
_entity_poly.pdbx_strand_id
1 'polypeptide(L)'
;MADILPAAVKNANPLTFEDLHQDYGFVWYRTFLDGGKTGVLKLKDLRDYAIIMINGQPAGVLDRRLNQDSISIALPAGKVKLDILVENLGRINFGKYLLENKKGITEKVLFAGSEVKNWEMYGLPMSTVAALPFKSNFKSDHTPVIKKAVFTLDKVGDTYLDMSKWGKGSVWLNGHNLGRYWEVGPQQTLYIPAEWLKKGINELVVAELLKTEENTLQSLQKPVLSVVKK
;
A
#
# COMPACT_ATOMS: atom_id res chain seq x y z
N MET A 1 -0.09 -9.24 0.86
CA MET A 1 0.45 -8.54 2.05
C MET A 1 -0.12 -9.08 3.36
N ALA A 2 -1.34 -9.64 3.38
CA ALA A 2 -1.91 -10.25 4.57
C ALA A 2 -1.09 -11.42 5.17
N ASP A 3 -0.28 -12.10 4.36
CA ASP A 3 0.56 -13.23 4.77
C ASP A 3 1.81 -12.85 5.57
N ILE A 4 2.16 -11.56 5.63
CA ILE A 4 3.38 -11.07 6.28
C ILE A 4 3.11 -10.18 7.49
N LEU A 5 1.87 -10.19 8.00
CA LEU A 5 1.50 -9.36 9.14
C LEU A 5 2.29 -9.79 10.39
N PRO A 6 2.99 -8.85 11.07
CA PRO A 6 3.71 -9.15 12.30
C PRO A 6 2.75 -9.35 13.49
N ALA A 7 3.27 -9.30 14.72
CA ALA A 7 2.42 -9.22 15.90
C ALA A 7 1.55 -7.95 15.88
N ALA A 8 0.28 -8.09 16.26
CA ALA A 8 -0.65 -6.97 16.33
C ALA A 8 -0.41 -6.12 17.59
N VAL A 9 -0.50 -4.80 17.45
CA VAL A 9 -0.79 -3.89 18.55
C VAL A 9 -2.31 -3.78 18.68
N LYS A 10 -2.85 -4.01 19.88
CA LYS A 10 -4.30 -3.96 20.15
C LYS A 10 -4.67 -2.68 20.86
N ASN A 11 -5.74 -2.03 20.42
CA ASN A 11 -6.29 -0.87 21.10
C ASN A 11 -7.80 -0.72 20.84
N ALA A 12 -8.51 -0.05 21.74
CA ALA A 12 -9.94 0.22 21.55
C ALA A 12 -10.19 1.12 20.32
N ASN A 13 -9.29 2.07 20.05
CA ASN A 13 -9.35 3.02 18.94
C ASN A 13 -8.20 2.75 17.95
N PRO A 14 -8.32 3.13 16.67
CA PRO A 14 -7.18 3.06 15.78
C PRO A 14 -6.09 4.01 16.27
N LEU A 15 -4.83 3.57 16.20
CA LEU A 15 -3.66 4.36 16.51
C LEU A 15 -3.06 4.93 15.23
N THR A 16 -2.45 6.11 15.33
CA THR A 16 -1.69 6.67 14.22
C THR A 16 -0.40 5.88 13.98
N PHE A 17 0.24 6.10 12.84
CA PHE A 17 1.57 5.56 12.56
C PHE A 17 2.56 5.95 13.66
N GLU A 18 2.51 7.20 14.13
CA GLU A 18 3.38 7.74 15.15
C GLU A 18 3.11 7.10 16.53
N ASP A 19 1.84 6.90 16.89
CA ASP A 19 1.48 6.23 18.15
C ASP A 19 1.80 4.72 18.12
N LEU A 20 2.04 4.16 16.93
CA LEU A 20 2.59 2.81 16.72
C LEU A 20 4.13 2.79 16.61
N HIS A 21 4.80 3.94 16.82
CA HIS A 21 6.24 4.09 16.64
C HIS A 21 6.74 3.71 15.24
N GLN A 22 5.97 4.04 14.20
CA GLN A 22 6.29 3.76 12.80
C GLN A 22 6.35 5.03 11.96
N ASP A 23 7.47 5.24 11.26
CA ASP A 23 7.66 6.45 10.47
C ASP A 23 6.99 6.40 9.09
N TYR A 24 7.15 5.29 8.35
CA TYR A 24 6.81 5.17 6.93
C TYR A 24 6.13 3.84 6.59
N GLY A 25 5.86 3.62 5.31
CA GLY A 25 5.27 2.38 4.81
C GLY A 25 3.76 2.34 4.98
N PHE A 26 3.27 1.24 5.52
CA PHE A 26 1.85 0.94 5.64
C PHE A 26 1.48 0.51 7.06
N VAL A 27 0.23 0.72 7.44
CA VAL A 27 -0.34 0.08 8.63
C VAL A 27 -1.60 -0.66 8.19
N TRP A 28 -1.68 -1.92 8.58
CA TRP A 28 -2.87 -2.73 8.39
C TRP A 28 -3.73 -2.64 9.64
N TYR A 29 -4.93 -2.08 9.52
CA TYR A 29 -5.91 -1.97 10.60
C TYR A 29 -6.96 -3.06 10.43
N ARG A 30 -7.20 -3.86 11.46
CA ARG A 30 -8.17 -4.96 11.47
C ARG A 30 -9.14 -4.81 12.62
N THR A 31 -10.40 -5.13 12.37
CA THR A 31 -11.42 -5.32 13.40
C THR A 31 -12.48 -6.32 12.91
N PHE A 32 -13.42 -6.66 13.79
CA PHE A 32 -14.52 -7.57 13.49
C PHE A 32 -15.86 -6.90 13.79
N LEU A 33 -16.78 -6.98 12.83
CA LEU A 33 -18.10 -6.38 12.90
C LEU A 33 -19.19 -7.44 12.83
N ASP A 34 -20.34 -7.15 13.42
CA ASP A 34 -21.56 -7.88 13.14
C ASP A 34 -22.10 -7.46 11.76
N GLY A 35 -22.23 -8.43 10.88
CA GLY A 35 -22.68 -8.22 9.51
C GLY A 35 -24.19 -8.31 9.34
N GLY A 36 -24.63 -8.66 8.13
CA GLY A 36 -26.05 -8.70 7.75
C GLY A 36 -26.66 -7.32 7.51
N LYS A 37 -25.82 -6.32 7.20
CA LYS A 37 -26.25 -4.93 7.00
C LYS A 37 -25.34 -4.19 6.02
N THR A 38 -25.92 -3.20 5.38
CA THR A 38 -25.22 -2.25 4.51
C THR A 38 -25.12 -0.91 5.21
N GLY A 39 -24.00 -0.22 5.03
CA GLY A 39 -23.81 1.09 5.63
C GLY A 39 -22.58 1.81 5.09
N VAL A 40 -22.53 3.11 5.39
CA VAL A 40 -21.35 3.92 5.09
C VAL A 40 -20.26 3.60 6.11
N LEU A 41 -19.10 3.16 5.62
CA LEU A 41 -17.84 3.14 6.35
C LEU A 41 -17.17 4.51 6.15
N LYS A 42 -16.87 5.22 7.24
CA LYS A 42 -16.21 6.54 7.21
C LYS A 42 -14.96 6.51 8.07
N LEU A 43 -13.82 6.87 7.50
CA LEU A 43 -12.53 7.02 8.18
C LEU A 43 -12.30 8.50 8.43
N LYS A 44 -12.55 8.97 9.65
CA LYS A 44 -12.35 10.38 9.99
C LYS A 44 -10.88 10.73 9.95
N ASP A 45 -10.57 11.75 9.13
CA ASP A 45 -9.22 12.25 8.88
C ASP A 45 -8.24 11.13 8.46
N LEU A 46 -8.62 10.39 7.41
CA LEU A 46 -7.76 9.40 6.74
C LEU A 46 -6.51 10.07 6.16
N ARG A 47 -5.34 9.50 6.46
CA ARG A 47 -4.03 9.97 5.99
C ARG A 47 -3.13 8.81 5.53
N ASP A 48 -3.06 8.49 4.23
CA ASP A 48 -3.65 9.24 3.11
C ASP A 48 -4.41 8.38 2.09
N TYR A 49 -4.03 7.12 1.92
CA TYR A 49 -4.68 6.24 0.96
C TYR A 49 -5.04 4.93 1.64
N ALA A 50 -6.30 4.49 1.51
CA ALA A 50 -6.77 3.27 2.14
C ALA A 50 -7.33 2.29 1.12
N ILE A 51 -7.02 1.00 1.31
CA ILE A 51 -7.68 -0.12 0.63
C ILE A 51 -8.54 -0.84 1.66
N ILE A 52 -9.84 -0.89 1.41
CA ILE A 52 -10.83 -1.53 2.28
C ILE A 52 -11.05 -2.95 1.80
N MET A 53 -11.00 -3.91 2.71
CA MET A 53 -11.23 -5.33 2.44
C MET A 53 -12.23 -5.92 3.43
N ILE A 54 -13.18 -6.70 2.92
CA ILE A 54 -14.21 -7.40 3.68
C ILE A 54 -13.98 -8.90 3.54
N ASN A 55 -13.75 -9.59 4.66
CA ASN A 55 -13.38 -11.00 4.68
C ASN A 55 -12.19 -11.34 3.75
N GLY A 56 -11.24 -10.41 3.61
CA GLY A 56 -10.07 -10.56 2.75
C GLY A 56 -10.34 -10.30 1.27
N GLN A 57 -11.52 -9.82 0.87
CA GLN A 57 -11.81 -9.42 -0.51
C GLN A 57 -11.85 -7.89 -0.63
N PRO A 58 -11.26 -7.28 -1.67
CA PRO A 58 -11.31 -5.83 -1.85
C PRO A 58 -12.76 -5.32 -1.97
N ALA A 59 -13.07 -4.25 -1.24
CA ALA A 59 -14.36 -3.57 -1.26
C ALA A 59 -14.28 -2.15 -1.83
N GLY A 60 -13.07 -1.56 -1.87
CA GLY A 60 -12.83 -0.29 -2.54
C GLY A 60 -11.63 0.46 -1.97
N VAL A 61 -11.43 1.68 -2.47
CA VAL A 61 -10.32 2.55 -2.10
C VAL A 61 -10.82 3.90 -1.63
N LEU A 62 -10.06 4.54 -0.75
CA LEU A 62 -10.27 5.93 -0.33
C LEU A 62 -8.98 6.71 -0.60
N ASP A 63 -9.06 7.71 -1.47
CA ASP A 63 -7.95 8.61 -1.80
C ASP A 63 -8.17 10.00 -1.20
N ARG A 64 -7.32 10.38 -0.24
CA ARG A 64 -7.36 11.72 0.38
C ARG A 64 -7.24 12.86 -0.64
N ARG A 65 -6.51 12.67 -1.75
CA ARG A 65 -6.38 13.72 -2.79
C ARG A 65 -7.72 14.06 -3.45
N LEU A 66 -8.64 13.09 -3.48
CA LEU A 66 -9.98 13.23 -4.02
C LEU A 66 -11.01 13.56 -2.93
N ASN A 67 -10.57 13.89 -1.71
CA ASN A 67 -11.41 14.10 -0.54
C ASN A 67 -12.31 12.90 -0.21
N GLN A 68 -11.87 11.69 -0.54
CA GLN A 68 -12.60 10.47 -0.23
C GLN A 68 -12.26 10.00 1.18
N ASP A 69 -13.23 10.07 2.07
CA ASP A 69 -13.12 9.60 3.46
C ASP A 69 -14.14 8.51 3.82
N SER A 70 -14.99 8.14 2.86
CA SER A 70 -16.09 7.22 3.10
C SER A 70 -16.49 6.41 1.86
N ILE A 71 -17.00 5.21 2.11
CA ILE A 71 -17.47 4.26 1.10
C ILE A 71 -18.69 3.49 1.62
N SER A 72 -19.66 3.21 0.76
CA SER A 72 -20.77 2.31 1.09
C SER A 72 -20.33 0.86 0.96
N ILE A 73 -20.48 0.07 2.02
CA ILE A 73 -20.11 -1.35 2.04
C ILE A 73 -21.28 -2.22 2.53
N ALA A 74 -21.38 -3.42 1.98
CA ALA A 74 -22.30 -4.46 2.45
C ALA A 74 -21.51 -5.49 3.27
N LEU A 75 -21.92 -5.70 4.52
CA LEU A 75 -21.35 -6.73 5.38
C LEU A 75 -22.19 -8.01 5.24
N PRO A 76 -21.60 -9.15 4.80
CA PRO A 76 -22.32 -10.42 4.75
C PRO A 76 -22.80 -10.85 6.13
N ALA A 77 -23.78 -11.76 6.23
CA ALA A 77 -24.29 -12.23 7.52
C ALA A 77 -23.19 -12.89 8.37
N GLY A 78 -23.32 -12.78 9.70
CA GLY A 78 -22.37 -13.35 10.66
C GLY A 78 -21.27 -12.38 11.09
N LYS A 79 -20.16 -12.93 11.62
CA LYS A 79 -18.99 -12.14 12.01
C LYS A 79 -18.15 -11.82 10.77
N VAL A 80 -17.88 -10.54 10.57
CA VAL A 80 -17.19 -10.02 9.37
C VAL A 80 -15.87 -9.42 9.77
N LYS A 81 -14.80 -9.87 9.11
CA LYS A 81 -13.47 -9.27 9.24
C LYS A 81 -13.38 -8.04 8.35
N LEU A 82 -13.16 -6.88 8.95
CA LEU A 82 -12.86 -5.64 8.24
C LEU A 82 -11.36 -5.39 8.33
N ASP A 83 -10.71 -5.36 7.17
CA ASP A 83 -9.30 -5.04 7.01
C ASP A 83 -9.17 -3.72 6.24
N ILE A 84 -8.31 -2.82 6.70
CA ILE A 84 -8.02 -1.52 6.08
C ILE A 84 -6.49 -1.39 6.00
N LEU A 85 -5.95 -1.47 4.79
CA LEU A 85 -4.54 -1.17 4.55
C LEU A 85 -4.40 0.33 4.28
N VAL A 86 -3.72 1.06 5.16
CA VAL A 86 -3.45 2.49 4.99
C VAL A 86 -2.00 2.71 4.60
N GLU A 87 -1.78 3.49 3.54
CA GLU A 87 -0.47 3.96 3.11
C GLU A 87 -0.20 5.40 3.58
N ASN A 88 0.98 5.61 4.15
CA ASN A 88 1.55 6.93 4.35
C ASN A 88 2.23 7.39 3.05
N LEU A 89 1.67 8.40 2.37
CA LEU A 89 2.19 8.92 1.09
C LEU A 89 3.31 9.97 1.24
N GLY A 90 3.70 10.30 2.48
CA GLY A 90 4.66 11.36 2.78
C GLY A 90 4.03 12.44 3.63
N ARG A 91 4.77 12.89 4.64
CA ARG A 91 4.37 13.99 5.53
C ARG A 91 4.44 15.33 4.79
N ILE A 92 3.48 16.21 5.09
CA ILE A 92 3.48 17.58 4.57
C ILE A 92 4.80 18.25 4.95
N ASN A 93 5.43 18.96 4.01
CA ASN A 93 6.73 19.61 4.20
C ASN A 93 6.66 21.15 4.12
N PHE A 94 5.45 21.72 4.00
CA PHE A 94 5.24 23.16 3.91
C PHE A 94 3.86 23.59 4.43
N GLY A 95 3.77 24.81 4.98
CA GLY A 95 2.51 25.47 5.32
C GLY A 95 1.93 25.13 6.70
N LYS A 96 0.70 25.62 6.95
CA LYS A 96 0.03 25.59 8.26
C LYS A 96 -0.03 24.19 8.89
N TYR A 97 -0.28 23.17 8.08
CA TYR A 97 -0.48 21.80 8.56
C TYR A 97 0.83 21.00 8.71
N LEU A 98 1.99 21.67 8.70
CA LEU A 98 3.31 21.02 8.83
C LEU A 98 3.42 20.19 10.12
N LEU A 99 2.91 20.70 11.24
CA LEU A 99 2.94 20.02 12.54
C LEU A 99 1.69 19.15 12.80
N GLU A 100 0.69 19.25 11.94
CA GLU A 100 -0.58 18.52 12.04
C GLU A 100 -0.65 17.45 10.95
N ASN A 101 0.35 16.58 10.88
CA ASN A 101 0.52 15.64 9.75
C ASN A 101 0.72 14.17 10.15
N LYS A 102 0.31 13.77 11.36
CA LYS A 102 0.20 12.37 11.78
C LYS A 102 -0.48 11.52 10.71
N LYS A 103 -0.13 10.24 10.60
CA LYS A 103 -0.53 9.36 9.50
C LYS A 103 -1.37 8.17 9.97
N GLY A 104 -2.05 7.52 9.03
CA GLY A 104 -2.98 6.44 9.31
C GLY A 104 -4.42 6.90 9.45
N ILE A 105 -5.14 6.31 10.40
CA ILE A 105 -6.47 6.76 10.82
C ILE A 105 -6.26 7.59 12.09
N THR A 106 -6.41 8.91 11.99
CA THR A 106 -6.00 9.83 13.07
C THR A 106 -7.05 10.05 14.14
N GLU A 107 -8.32 9.80 13.83
CA GLU A 107 -9.40 9.88 14.79
C GLU A 107 -10.08 8.52 14.99
N LYS A 108 -11.09 8.22 14.16
CA LYS A 108 -11.97 7.08 14.34
C LYS A 108 -12.58 6.63 13.04
N VAL A 109 -13.09 5.40 13.09
CA VAL A 109 -13.87 4.81 12.01
C VAL A 109 -15.32 4.70 12.45
N LEU A 110 -16.24 5.08 11.58
CA LEU A 110 -17.67 4.89 11.76
C LEU A 110 -18.18 3.88 10.73
N PHE A 111 -19.10 3.01 11.12
CA PHE A 111 -19.88 2.19 10.21
C PHE A 111 -21.37 2.36 10.51
N ALA A 112 -22.15 2.73 9.50
CA ALA A 112 -23.58 3.05 9.66
C ALA A 112 -23.83 4.06 10.81
N GLY A 113 -22.96 5.07 10.94
CA GLY A 113 -23.02 6.09 11.98
C GLY A 113 -22.51 5.67 13.36
N SER A 114 -22.29 4.38 13.61
CA SER A 114 -21.78 3.85 14.88
C SER A 114 -20.26 3.75 14.87
N GLU A 115 -19.62 4.08 15.98
CA GLU A 115 -18.15 4.03 16.08
C GLU A 115 -17.64 2.59 16.15
N VAL A 116 -16.61 2.30 15.35
CA VAL A 116 -15.97 0.99 15.27
C VAL A 116 -14.78 0.95 16.22
N LYS A 117 -14.74 -0.10 17.06
CA LYS A 117 -13.75 -0.28 18.13
C LYS A 117 -12.97 -1.59 17.98
N ASN A 118 -12.07 -1.84 18.94
CA ASN A 118 -11.32 -3.09 19.11
C ASN A 118 -10.45 -3.42 17.89
N TRP A 119 -9.44 -2.58 17.68
CA TRP A 119 -8.53 -2.65 16.56
C TRP A 119 -7.30 -3.50 16.85
N GLU A 120 -6.94 -4.33 15.88
CA GLU A 120 -5.64 -4.95 15.74
C GLU A 120 -4.87 -4.22 14.64
N MET A 121 -3.69 -3.69 14.96
CA MET A 121 -2.89 -2.89 14.04
C MET A 121 -1.54 -3.56 13.81
N TYR A 122 -1.18 -3.67 12.55
CA TYR A 122 0.04 -4.35 12.13
C TYR A 122 0.91 -3.39 11.35
N GLY A 123 2.05 -3.05 11.93
CA GLY A 123 3.02 -2.15 11.32
C GLY A 123 3.77 -2.81 10.17
N LEU A 124 3.80 -2.17 9.00
CA LEU A 124 4.54 -2.60 7.82
C LEU A 124 5.45 -1.45 7.38
N PRO A 125 6.57 -1.19 8.09
CA PRO A 125 7.43 -0.05 7.80
C PRO A 125 8.11 -0.13 6.44
N MET A 126 8.25 -1.35 5.89
CA MET A 126 8.92 -1.63 4.62
C MET A 126 10.36 -1.07 4.55
N SER A 127 11.04 -1.01 5.70
CA SER A 127 12.44 -0.58 5.81
C SER A 127 13.42 -1.58 5.18
N THR A 128 13.01 -2.85 5.05
CA THR A 128 13.73 -3.89 4.32
C THR A 128 12.75 -4.89 3.71
N VAL A 129 13.16 -5.50 2.60
CA VAL A 129 12.42 -6.57 1.90
C VAL A 129 13.16 -7.90 1.87
N ALA A 130 14.38 -7.96 2.41
CA ALA A 130 15.27 -9.11 2.26
C ALA A 130 14.77 -10.40 2.91
N ALA A 131 14.03 -10.28 4.03
CA ALA A 131 13.55 -11.42 4.81
C ALA A 131 12.06 -11.75 4.57
N LEU A 132 11.45 -11.17 3.52
CA LEU A 132 10.05 -11.44 3.24
C LEU A 132 9.87 -12.87 2.71
N PRO A 133 8.87 -13.63 3.20
CA PRO A 133 8.57 -14.95 2.67
C PRO A 133 7.89 -14.81 1.31
N PHE A 134 8.43 -15.50 0.31
CA PHE A 134 7.86 -15.56 -1.04
C PHE A 134 7.41 -16.98 -1.37
N LYS A 135 6.22 -17.11 -1.95
CA LYS A 135 5.64 -18.38 -2.40
C LYS A 135 5.59 -18.38 -3.93
N SER A 136 5.81 -19.54 -4.55
CA SER A 136 5.58 -19.74 -5.98
C SER A 136 4.08 -19.93 -6.28
N ASN A 137 3.72 -19.80 -7.56
CA ASN A 137 2.35 -20.04 -8.06
C ASN A 137 1.26 -19.19 -7.39
N PHE A 138 1.57 -17.93 -7.08
CA PHE A 138 0.58 -16.98 -6.59
C PHE A 138 -0.47 -16.67 -7.68
N LYS A 139 -1.74 -16.88 -7.33
CA LYS A 139 -2.88 -16.38 -8.11
C LYS A 139 -3.40 -15.13 -7.41
N SER A 140 -3.48 -14.02 -8.14
CA SER A 140 -4.05 -12.80 -7.61
C SER A 140 -5.51 -13.01 -7.19
N ASP A 141 -5.83 -12.51 -6.01
CA ASP A 141 -7.17 -12.33 -5.45
C ASP A 141 -7.57 -10.85 -5.39
N HIS A 142 -6.89 -10.02 -6.19
CA HIS A 142 -7.03 -8.57 -6.23
C HIS A 142 -6.64 -7.84 -4.94
N THR A 143 -6.04 -8.52 -3.95
CA THR A 143 -5.54 -7.88 -2.72
C THR A 143 -4.10 -7.41 -2.86
N PRO A 144 -3.69 -6.37 -2.10
CA PRO A 144 -2.32 -5.88 -2.09
C PRO A 144 -1.29 -7.00 -1.88
N VAL A 145 -0.28 -7.07 -2.76
CA VAL A 145 0.69 -8.17 -2.84
C VAL A 145 2.12 -7.64 -2.89
N ILE A 146 3.06 -8.46 -2.43
CA ILE A 146 4.49 -8.22 -2.65
C ILE A 146 5.00 -9.33 -3.56
N LYS A 147 5.57 -8.94 -4.68
CA LYS A 147 6.09 -9.82 -5.72
C LYS A 147 7.59 -9.72 -5.77
N LYS A 148 8.23 -10.81 -6.19
CA LYS A 148 9.67 -10.87 -6.39
C LYS A 148 9.98 -11.44 -7.76
N ALA A 149 10.94 -10.81 -8.42
CA ALA A 149 11.53 -11.28 -9.67
C ALA A 149 13.05 -11.36 -9.50
N VAL A 150 13.65 -12.34 -10.18
CA VAL A 150 15.10 -12.52 -10.25
C VAL A 150 15.47 -12.52 -11.73
N PHE A 151 16.50 -11.76 -12.10
CA PHE A 151 16.95 -11.63 -13.48
C PHE A 151 18.47 -11.52 -13.55
N THR A 152 19.04 -11.85 -14.71
CA THR A 152 20.50 -11.86 -14.93
C THR A 152 20.89 -10.80 -15.95
N LEU A 153 21.99 -10.07 -15.70
CA LEU A 153 22.54 -9.08 -16.61
C LEU A 153 24.01 -9.37 -16.96
N ASP A 154 24.36 -9.24 -18.24
CA ASP A 154 25.76 -9.33 -18.69
C ASP A 154 26.52 -8.01 -18.57
N LYS A 155 25.78 -6.89 -18.65
CA LYS A 155 26.26 -5.51 -18.55
C LYS A 155 25.27 -4.68 -17.75
N VAL A 156 25.77 -3.71 -17.00
CA VAL A 156 24.97 -2.75 -16.25
C VAL A 156 25.03 -1.38 -16.92
N GLY A 157 24.00 -0.59 -16.70
CA GLY A 157 23.87 0.77 -17.17
C GLY A 157 22.58 1.37 -16.64
N ASP A 158 22.53 2.69 -16.65
CA ASP A 158 21.34 3.43 -16.23
C ASP A 158 20.15 3.05 -17.10
N THR A 159 18.99 2.90 -16.47
CA THR A 159 17.75 2.59 -17.17
C THR A 159 16.54 3.08 -16.40
N TYR A 160 15.34 2.83 -16.92
CA TYR A 160 14.08 3.30 -16.35
C TYR A 160 13.08 2.16 -16.33
N LEU A 161 12.64 1.74 -15.15
CA LEU A 161 11.62 0.70 -15.00
C LEU A 161 10.24 1.24 -15.40
N ASP A 162 9.61 0.64 -16.40
CA ASP A 162 8.27 1.02 -16.87
C ASP A 162 7.18 0.48 -15.94
N MET A 163 6.54 1.39 -15.22
CA MET A 163 5.44 1.09 -14.29
C MET A 163 4.07 1.40 -14.91
N SER A 164 4.01 1.74 -16.20
CA SER A 164 2.76 2.23 -16.82
C SER A 164 1.64 1.20 -16.85
N LYS A 165 1.94 -0.10 -16.85
CA LYS A 165 0.92 -1.16 -16.76
C LYS A 165 0.47 -1.44 -15.33
N TRP A 166 1.35 -1.16 -14.36
CA TRP A 166 1.13 -1.41 -12.94
C TRP A 166 0.20 -0.36 -12.32
N GLY A 167 -0.31 -0.66 -11.14
CA GLY A 167 -1.31 0.16 -10.47
C GLY A 167 -0.68 1.19 -9.55
N LYS A 168 -0.41 0.81 -8.30
CA LYS A 168 0.17 1.71 -7.30
C LYS A 168 1.04 0.92 -6.34
N GLY A 169 2.18 1.48 -5.94
CA GLY A 169 3.00 0.84 -4.93
C GLY A 169 4.43 1.35 -4.82
N SER A 170 5.35 0.44 -4.51
CA SER A 170 6.79 0.75 -4.34
C SER A 170 7.67 -0.38 -4.85
N VAL A 171 8.89 -0.04 -5.27
CA VAL A 171 9.83 -1.00 -5.86
C VAL A 171 11.16 -0.96 -5.12
N TRP A 172 11.76 -2.13 -4.92
CA TRP A 172 13.12 -2.30 -4.43
C TRP A 172 13.96 -3.06 -5.45
N LEU A 173 15.17 -2.59 -5.71
CA LEU A 173 16.17 -3.26 -6.53
C LEU A 173 17.36 -3.64 -5.66
N ASN A 174 17.66 -4.93 -5.57
CA ASN A 174 18.76 -5.45 -4.74
C ASN A 174 18.72 -4.93 -3.29
N GLY A 175 17.51 -4.72 -2.75
CA GLY A 175 17.27 -4.17 -1.42
C GLY A 175 17.19 -2.63 -1.35
N HIS A 176 17.61 -1.90 -2.39
CA HIS A 176 17.49 -0.44 -2.44
C HIS A 176 16.08 -0.01 -2.81
N ASN A 177 15.45 0.85 -2.01
CA ASN A 177 14.12 1.39 -2.31
C ASN A 177 14.22 2.43 -3.45
N LEU A 178 13.71 2.08 -4.64
CA LEU A 178 13.66 2.97 -5.81
C LEU A 178 12.58 4.05 -5.68
N GLY A 179 11.66 3.88 -4.72
CA GLY A 179 10.56 4.81 -4.47
C GLY A 179 9.22 4.28 -4.95
N ARG A 180 8.28 5.20 -5.11
CA ARG A 180 6.86 4.92 -5.35
C ARG A 180 6.50 5.11 -6.81
N TYR A 181 5.57 4.30 -7.28
CA TYR A 181 4.90 4.49 -8.56
C TYR A 181 3.39 4.58 -8.38
N TRP A 182 2.73 5.24 -9.32
CA TRP A 182 1.28 5.32 -9.35
C TRP A 182 0.81 5.58 -10.78
N GLU A 183 -0.11 4.75 -11.27
CA GLU A 183 -0.62 4.79 -12.64
C GLU A 183 -1.18 6.14 -13.08
N VAL A 184 -1.68 6.95 -12.13
CA VAL A 184 -2.22 8.29 -12.40
C VAL A 184 -1.18 9.24 -12.99
N GLY A 185 0.12 8.99 -12.76
CA GLY A 185 1.22 9.81 -13.28
C GLY A 185 1.43 11.15 -12.55
N PRO A 186 2.15 12.11 -13.14
CA PRO A 186 2.64 12.11 -14.54
C PRO A 186 3.88 11.23 -14.78
N GLN A 187 4.59 10.84 -13.71
CA GLN A 187 5.69 9.89 -13.75
C GLN A 187 5.17 8.46 -13.96
N GLN A 188 5.65 7.79 -15.01
CA GLN A 188 5.33 6.41 -15.34
C GLN A 188 6.54 5.47 -15.24
N THR A 189 7.73 6.02 -15.02
CA THR A 189 8.97 5.24 -14.89
C THR A 189 9.73 5.53 -13.61
N LEU A 190 10.35 4.52 -13.01
CA LEU A 190 11.32 4.68 -11.93
C LEU A 190 12.75 4.62 -12.50
N TYR A 191 13.59 5.59 -12.17
CA TYR A 191 15.00 5.55 -12.54
C TYR A 191 15.72 4.41 -11.80
N ILE A 192 16.54 3.64 -12.53
CA ILE A 192 17.42 2.61 -12.00
C ILE A 192 18.87 3.08 -12.22
N PRO A 193 19.60 3.41 -11.13
CA PRO A 193 21.02 3.70 -11.19
C PRO A 193 21.82 2.44 -11.54
N ALA A 194 22.81 2.56 -12.42
CA ALA A 194 23.72 1.47 -12.76
C ALA A 194 24.44 0.89 -11.52
N GLU A 195 24.74 1.72 -10.53
CA GLU A 195 25.44 1.36 -9.30
C GLU A 195 24.61 0.44 -8.38
N TRP A 196 23.28 0.41 -8.56
CA TRP A 196 22.40 -0.48 -7.81
C TRP A 196 22.16 -1.80 -8.54
N LEU A 197 22.63 -1.91 -9.80
CA LEU A 197 22.64 -3.14 -10.58
C LEU A 197 23.95 -3.89 -10.41
N LYS A 198 23.91 -5.20 -10.68
CA LYS A 198 25.06 -6.09 -10.67
C LYS A 198 25.16 -6.82 -12.00
N LYS A 199 26.38 -7.06 -12.47
CA LYS A 199 26.60 -8.13 -13.45
C LYS A 199 26.25 -9.47 -12.78
N GLY A 200 25.51 -10.33 -13.47
CA GLY A 200 24.95 -11.53 -12.89
C GLY A 200 23.55 -11.29 -12.31
N ILE A 201 23.27 -11.92 -11.18
CA ILE A 201 21.92 -12.02 -10.60
C ILE A 201 21.52 -10.73 -9.89
N ASN A 202 20.33 -10.23 -10.21
CA ASN A 202 19.67 -9.11 -9.57
C ASN A 202 18.29 -9.54 -9.06
N GLU A 203 17.85 -8.91 -7.99
CA GLU A 203 16.53 -9.12 -7.40
C GLU A 203 15.71 -7.83 -7.48
N LEU A 204 14.46 -7.96 -7.93
CA LEU A 204 13.47 -6.89 -7.89
C LEU A 204 12.31 -7.31 -7.00
N VAL A 205 11.92 -6.46 -6.07
CA VAL A 205 10.74 -6.65 -5.22
C VAL A 205 9.76 -5.51 -5.48
N VAL A 206 8.48 -5.85 -5.68
CA VAL A 206 7.42 -4.87 -5.95
C VAL A 206 6.29 -5.08 -4.96
N ALA A 207 5.96 -4.06 -4.17
CA ALA A 207 4.69 -4.01 -3.48
C ALA A 207 3.66 -3.38 -4.44
N GLU A 208 2.66 -4.13 -4.87
CA GLU A 208 1.59 -3.69 -5.78
C GLU A 208 0.24 -3.76 -5.07
N LEU A 209 -0.52 -2.67 -5.15
CA LEU A 209 -1.72 -2.45 -4.35
C LEU A 209 -3.03 -2.59 -5.12
N LEU A 210 -3.04 -2.34 -6.43
CA LEU A 210 -4.27 -2.21 -7.24
C LEU A 210 -4.34 -3.23 -8.38
N LYS A 211 -3.30 -3.33 -9.22
CA LYS A 211 -3.24 -4.21 -10.40
C LYS A 211 -2.40 -5.43 -10.12
N THR A 212 -2.86 -6.22 -9.17
CA THR A 212 -2.11 -7.30 -8.54
C THR A 212 -2.00 -8.54 -9.43
N GLU A 213 -2.64 -8.55 -10.59
CA GLU A 213 -2.49 -9.49 -11.69
C GLU A 213 -1.26 -9.22 -12.57
N GLU A 214 -0.73 -7.99 -12.61
CA GLU A 214 0.40 -7.61 -13.48
C GLU A 214 1.71 -8.25 -13.01
N ASN A 215 2.32 -9.08 -13.84
CA ASN A 215 3.50 -9.89 -13.46
C ASN A 215 4.74 -9.62 -14.32
N THR A 216 4.66 -8.67 -15.24
CA THR A 216 5.75 -8.38 -16.19
C THR A 216 6.20 -6.94 -16.04
N LEU A 217 7.51 -6.76 -16.02
CA LEU A 217 8.18 -5.46 -16.04
C LEU A 217 9.18 -5.43 -17.19
N GLN A 218 9.38 -4.23 -17.72
CA GLN A 218 10.37 -3.95 -18.73
C GLN A 218 11.09 -2.65 -18.38
N SER A 219 12.29 -2.49 -18.91
CA SER A 219 13.06 -1.25 -18.76
C SER A 219 13.07 -0.47 -20.07
N LEU A 220 13.18 0.84 -19.96
CA LEU A 220 13.23 1.79 -21.06
C LEU A 220 14.58 2.52 -21.06
N GLN A 221 14.98 3.03 -22.21
CA GLN A 221 16.20 3.84 -22.34
C GLN A 221 16.01 5.31 -21.90
N LYS A 222 14.76 5.79 -21.86
CA LYS A 222 14.41 7.17 -21.50
C LYS A 222 13.26 7.18 -20.51
N PRO A 223 13.19 8.18 -19.62
CA PRO A 223 12.11 8.28 -18.65
C PRO A 223 10.80 8.73 -19.32
N VAL A 224 9.69 8.39 -18.69
CA VAL A 224 8.35 8.90 -19.02
C VAL A 224 7.84 9.67 -17.81
N LEU A 225 7.87 11.00 -17.89
CA LEU A 225 7.59 11.90 -16.75
C LEU A 225 6.37 12.80 -16.94
N SER A 226 5.66 12.67 -18.07
CA SER A 226 4.63 13.63 -18.51
C SER A 226 3.34 12.96 -18.96
N VAL A 227 3.07 11.72 -18.55
CA VAL A 227 1.86 10.98 -18.96
C VAL A 227 0.93 10.83 -17.76
N VAL A 228 -0.21 11.49 -17.84
CA VAL A 228 -1.30 11.39 -16.85
C VAL A 228 -2.34 10.41 -17.37
N LYS A 229 -2.75 9.48 -16.52
CA LYS A 229 -3.92 8.63 -16.79
C LYS A 229 -5.11 9.19 -16.03
N LYS A 230 -6.21 9.40 -16.75
CA LYS A 230 -7.49 9.80 -16.16
C LYS A 230 -8.24 8.58 -15.64
#